data_AF-A0A7C2FY83-F1
#
_entry.id   AF-A0A7C2FY83-F1
#
_cell.length_a   1.000
_cell.length_b   1.000
_cell.length_c   1.000
_cell.angle_alpha   90.00
_cell.angle_beta   90.00
_cell.angle_gamma   90.00
#
_symmetry.space_group_name_H-M   'P 1'
#
loop_
_entity.id
_entity.type
_entity.pdbx_description
1 polymer ?
#
loop_
_entity_poly.entity_id
_entity_poly.type
_entity_poly.pdbx_seq_one_letter_code
_entity_poly.pdbx_strand_id
1 'polypeptide(L)'
;MLLDYRDSKGVNCLIMAKASTIVNVECLGAEGNVDEHIELLVRECVEGKGELRAYRVKPIFIEWLKRYEVGIPVLDKAHEKMFTEFQRVFTAILDGRVDQIPVLIKAAYETIVEHFSIEEKLMIKYNYPRAKRRDHGESHAEFENIVKRLVQAADEGRFIDLYVQQYQFLLTYLDYMLKEDKEFSAFLLEKCGVNCTV
;
A
#
# COMPACT_ATOMS: atom_id res chain seq x y z
N MET A 1 -2.46 8.04 -18.04
CA MET A 1 -1.48 8.94 -17.41
C MET A 1 -2.10 9.45 -16.14
N LEU A 2 -1.30 9.63 -15.10
CA LEU A 2 -1.70 10.41 -13.94
C LEU A 2 -1.01 11.75 -14.05
N LEU A 3 -1.73 12.85 -13.81
CA LEU A 3 -1.13 14.14 -13.59
C LEU A 3 -1.33 14.55 -12.13
N ASP A 4 -0.32 15.18 -11.55
CA ASP A 4 -0.29 15.69 -10.18
C ASP A 4 -0.10 17.20 -10.28
N TYR A 5 -1.14 17.95 -9.92
CA TYR A 5 -1.10 19.40 -9.87
C TYR A 5 -0.98 19.88 -8.43
N ARG A 6 -0.10 20.84 -8.17
CA ARG A 6 0.06 21.45 -6.85
C ARG A 6 0.28 22.94 -6.92
N ASP A 7 -0.28 23.66 -5.96
CA ASP A 7 -0.13 25.11 -5.85
C ASP A 7 0.44 25.57 -4.50
N SER A 8 0.75 26.86 -4.40
CA SER A 8 1.29 27.46 -3.17
C SER A 8 0.25 27.64 -2.05
N LYS A 9 -1.05 27.41 -2.34
CA LYS A 9 -2.15 27.53 -1.37
C LYS A 9 -2.48 26.18 -0.72
N GLY A 10 -1.82 25.10 -1.15
CA GLY A 10 -2.00 23.75 -0.63
C GLY A 10 -3.06 22.93 -1.38
N VAL A 11 -3.53 23.42 -2.54
CA VAL A 11 -4.39 22.62 -3.42
C VAL A 11 -3.54 21.56 -4.10
N ASN A 12 -4.02 20.33 -4.08
CA ASN A 12 -3.39 19.20 -4.75
C ASN A 12 -4.44 18.40 -5.52
N CYS A 13 -4.30 18.33 -6.85
CA CYS A 13 -5.23 17.62 -7.70
C CYS A 13 -4.57 16.41 -8.34
N LEU A 14 -5.23 15.26 -8.21
CA LEU A 14 -4.91 14.06 -8.97
C LEU A 14 -5.81 14.00 -10.20
N ILE A 15 -5.19 14.03 -11.37
CA ILE A 15 -5.89 14.06 -12.66
C ILE A 15 -5.61 12.77 -13.40
N MET A 16 -6.67 12.09 -13.78
CA MET A 16 -6.62 10.89 -14.59
C MET A 16 -6.83 11.23 -16.05
N ALA A 17 -5.92 10.80 -16.92
CA ALA A 17 -6.05 11.02 -18.36
C ALA A 17 -5.82 9.73 -19.16
N LYS A 18 -6.68 9.50 -20.15
CA LYS A 18 -6.53 8.44 -21.16
C LYS A 18 -6.34 9.07 -22.53
N ALA A 19 -5.18 8.83 -23.13
CA ALA A 19 -4.76 9.53 -24.34
C ALA A 19 -4.84 11.05 -24.17
N SER A 20 -5.67 11.73 -24.96
CA SER A 20 -5.89 13.18 -24.92
C SER A 20 -7.10 13.60 -24.08
N THR A 21 -7.72 12.68 -23.34
CA THR A 21 -8.97 12.93 -22.61
C THR A 21 -8.73 12.82 -21.10
N ILE A 22 -9.10 13.87 -20.36
CA ILE A 22 -9.22 13.82 -18.90
C ILE A 22 -10.46 12.99 -18.57
N VAL A 23 -10.30 11.98 -17.73
CA VAL A 23 -11.39 11.06 -17.34
C VAL A 23 -11.82 11.25 -15.89
N ASN A 24 -10.95 11.82 -15.04
CA ASN A 24 -11.31 12.24 -13.68
C ASN A 24 -10.38 13.37 -13.20
N VAL A 25 -10.89 14.27 -12.36
CA VAL A 25 -10.14 15.31 -11.64
C VAL A 25 -10.69 15.39 -10.23
N GLU A 26 -9.80 15.22 -9.26
CA GLU A 26 -10.14 15.25 -7.85
C GLU A 26 -9.08 16.05 -7.09
N CYS A 27 -9.51 17.12 -6.41
CA CYS A 27 -8.63 18.06 -5.72
C CYS A 27 -8.82 18.02 -4.20
N LEU A 28 -7.74 17.79 -3.47
CA LEU A 28 -7.66 18.05 -2.04
C LEU A 28 -7.36 19.54 -1.78
N GLY A 29 -7.97 20.08 -0.73
CA GLY A 29 -7.78 21.48 -0.33
C GLY A 29 -8.61 22.49 -1.14
N ALA A 30 -9.47 22.02 -2.05
CA ALA A 30 -10.43 22.83 -2.79
C ALA A 30 -11.85 22.28 -2.58
N GLU A 31 -12.78 23.14 -2.18
CA GLU A 31 -14.21 22.79 -2.15
C GLU A 31 -14.78 22.80 -3.56
N GLY A 32 -15.79 21.96 -3.79
CA GLY A 32 -16.55 21.94 -5.04
C GLY A 32 -16.73 20.56 -5.64
N ASN A 33 -17.50 20.50 -6.72
CA ASN A 33 -17.67 19.30 -7.53
C ASN A 33 -16.59 19.18 -8.62
N VAL A 34 -16.61 18.08 -9.38
CA VAL A 34 -15.62 17.80 -10.43
C VAL A 34 -15.55 18.91 -11.49
N ASP A 35 -16.67 19.53 -11.88
CA ASP A 35 -16.66 20.60 -12.88
C ASP A 35 -15.96 21.85 -12.35
N GLU A 36 -16.21 22.21 -11.09
CA GLU A 36 -15.55 23.33 -10.41
C GLU A 36 -14.05 23.07 -10.23
N HIS A 37 -13.66 21.82 -9.96
CA HIS A 37 -12.24 21.42 -9.89
C HIS A 37 -11.55 21.51 -11.26
N ILE A 38 -12.25 21.19 -12.34
CA ILE A 38 -11.75 21.38 -13.71
C ILE A 38 -11.53 22.87 -14.01
N GLU A 39 -12.49 23.73 -13.70
CA GLU A 39 -12.36 25.17 -13.91
C GLU A 39 -11.20 25.77 -13.10
N LEU A 40 -11.05 25.34 -11.84
CA LEU A 40 -9.93 25.70 -10.99
C LEU A 40 -8.61 25.32 -11.65
N LEU A 41 -8.46 24.06 -12.05
CA LEU A 41 -7.24 23.56 -12.68
C LEU A 41 -6.89 24.33 -13.95
N VAL A 42 -7.87 24.55 -14.84
CA VAL A 42 -7.66 25.30 -16.09
C VAL A 42 -7.15 26.70 -15.79
N ARG A 43 -7.80 27.42 -14.86
CA ARG A 43 -7.40 28.77 -14.50
C ARG A 43 -5.99 28.80 -13.91
N GLU A 44 -5.72 27.99 -12.89
CA GLU A 44 -4.44 28.06 -12.18
C GLU A 44 -3.27 27.55 -13.04
N CYS A 45 -3.50 26.60 -13.96
CA CYS A 45 -2.50 26.18 -14.95
C CYS A 45 -2.19 27.28 -15.98
N VAL A 46 -3.20 28.01 -16.46
CA VAL A 46 -3.01 29.13 -17.41
C VAL A 46 -2.28 30.30 -16.76
N GLU A 47 -2.60 30.58 -15.50
CA GLU A 47 -1.99 31.68 -14.74
C GLU A 47 -0.59 31.35 -14.21
N GLY A 48 -0.12 30.10 -14.38
CA GLY A 48 1.22 29.66 -13.95
C GLY A 48 1.41 29.62 -12.44
N LYS A 49 0.32 29.45 -11.67
CA LYS A 49 0.32 29.52 -10.20
C LYS A 49 0.66 28.22 -9.49
N GLY A 50 1.00 27.17 -10.24
CA GLY A 50 1.33 25.86 -9.69
C GLY A 50 2.23 25.02 -10.60
N GLU A 51 2.53 23.82 -10.14
CA GLU A 51 3.31 22.81 -10.85
C GLU A 51 2.40 21.68 -11.32
N LEU A 52 2.42 21.35 -12.61
CA LEU A 52 1.74 20.18 -13.18
C LEU A 52 2.78 19.15 -13.60
N ARG A 53 2.78 18.00 -12.93
CA ARG A 53 3.65 16.86 -13.28
C ARG A 53 2.86 15.79 -13.99
N ALA A 54 3.42 15.21 -15.04
CA ALA A 54 2.77 14.16 -15.83
C ALA A 54 3.51 12.83 -15.68
N TYR A 55 2.79 11.78 -15.31
CA TYR A 55 3.32 10.44 -15.11
C TYR A 55 2.65 9.43 -16.04
N ARG A 56 3.47 8.65 -16.73
CA ARG A 56 3.01 7.44 -17.39
C ARG A 56 2.96 6.32 -16.36
N VAL A 57 1.77 6.06 -15.84
CA VAL A 57 1.53 5.00 -14.86
C VAL A 57 0.95 3.78 -15.57
N LYS A 58 1.55 2.61 -15.33
CA LYS A 58 0.98 1.33 -15.76
C LYS A 58 0.05 0.85 -14.66
N PRO A 59 -1.20 0.45 -14.94
CA PRO A 59 -2.06 -0.14 -13.93
C PRO A 59 -1.38 -1.37 -13.34
N ILE A 60 -1.19 -1.34 -12.03
CA ILE A 60 -0.67 -2.45 -11.25
C ILE A 60 -1.89 -3.15 -10.65
N PHE A 61 -2.06 -4.40 -11.05
CA PHE A 61 -3.01 -5.31 -10.44
C PHE A 61 -2.20 -6.36 -9.71
N ILE A 62 -2.27 -6.33 -8.39
CA ILE A 62 -1.72 -7.34 -7.49
C ILE A 62 -2.85 -8.27 -7.06
N GLU A 63 -2.58 -9.56 -7.15
CA GLU A 63 -3.53 -10.60 -6.79
C GLU A 63 -2.80 -11.62 -5.92
N TRP A 64 -3.47 -12.07 -4.86
CA TRP A 64 -3.02 -13.23 -4.11
C TRP A 64 -3.21 -14.48 -4.96
N LEU A 65 -2.16 -15.30 -5.06
CA LEU A 65 -2.17 -16.51 -5.87
C LEU A 65 -1.74 -17.67 -5.01
N LYS A 66 -2.37 -18.84 -5.21
CA LYS A 66 -2.06 -20.07 -4.46
C LYS A 66 -0.57 -20.42 -4.39
N ARG A 67 0.21 -20.05 -5.41
CA ARG A 67 1.68 -20.28 -5.44
C ARG A 67 2.44 -19.50 -4.36
N TYR A 68 1.82 -18.50 -3.73
CA TYR A 68 2.39 -17.71 -2.64
C TYR A 68 2.11 -18.32 -1.26
N GLU A 69 1.22 -19.33 -1.18
CA GLU A 69 0.91 -20.00 0.07
C GLU A 69 2.17 -20.61 0.70
N VAL A 70 2.31 -20.38 2.01
CA VAL A 70 3.35 -20.96 2.87
C VAL A 70 2.86 -22.25 3.55
N GLY A 71 1.57 -22.58 3.42
CA GLY A 71 0.98 -23.86 3.83
C GLY A 71 0.46 -23.88 5.26
N ILE A 72 0.35 -22.71 5.90
CA ILE A 72 -0.26 -22.52 7.22
C ILE A 72 -1.47 -21.59 7.03
N PRO A 73 -2.72 -22.11 7.10
CA PRO A 73 -3.93 -21.36 6.77
C PRO A 73 -4.10 -20.02 7.48
N VAL A 74 -3.67 -19.91 8.74
CA VAL A 74 -3.75 -18.63 9.48
C VAL A 74 -2.78 -17.58 8.93
N LEU A 75 -1.61 -17.99 8.42
CA LEU A 75 -0.63 -17.10 7.78
C LEU A 75 -1.06 -16.78 6.36
N ASP A 76 -1.45 -17.79 5.57
CA ASP A 76 -1.92 -17.61 4.19
C ASP A 76 -3.09 -16.61 4.12
N LYS A 77 -4.04 -16.70 5.05
CA LYS A 77 -5.16 -15.74 5.16
C LYS A 77 -4.70 -14.33 5.51
N ALA A 78 -3.69 -14.20 6.38
CA ALA A 78 -3.15 -12.90 6.75
C ALA A 78 -2.39 -12.25 5.57
N HIS A 79 -1.60 -13.04 4.84
CA HIS A 79 -0.93 -12.62 3.61
C HIS A 79 -1.92 -12.19 2.52
N GLU A 80 -2.95 -13.01 2.25
CA GLU A 80 -4.00 -12.67 1.28
C GLU A 80 -4.71 -11.35 1.63
N LYS A 81 -5.03 -11.14 2.91
CA LYS A 81 -5.64 -9.89 3.39
C LYS A 81 -4.72 -8.69 3.10
N MET A 82 -3.41 -8.80 3.30
CA MET A 82 -2.46 -7.73 2.97
C MET A 82 -2.52 -7.38 1.48
N PHE A 83 -2.44 -8.37 0.58
CA PHE A 83 -2.53 -8.12 -0.87
C PHE A 83 -3.85 -7.44 -1.24
N THR A 84 -4.94 -7.86 -0.62
CA THR A 84 -6.27 -7.26 -0.83
C THR A 84 -6.30 -5.79 -0.42
N GLU A 85 -5.79 -5.44 0.76
CA GLU A 85 -5.81 -4.06 1.24
C GLU A 85 -4.92 -3.13 0.40
N PHE A 86 -3.73 -3.57 -0.02
CA PHE A 86 -2.89 -2.76 -0.91
C PHE A 86 -3.48 -2.63 -2.32
N GLN A 87 -4.15 -3.67 -2.83
CA GLN A 87 -4.88 -3.54 -4.11
C GLN A 87 -5.95 -2.45 -4.03
N ARG A 88 -6.66 -2.32 -2.91
CA ARG A 88 -7.66 -1.26 -2.71
C ARG A 88 -7.02 0.14 -2.77
N VAL A 89 -5.83 0.30 -2.19
CA VAL A 89 -5.07 1.57 -2.25
C VAL A 89 -4.65 1.89 -3.70
N PHE A 90 -4.10 0.92 -4.43
CA PHE A 90 -3.78 1.11 -5.86
C PHE A 90 -5.00 1.52 -6.67
N THR A 91 -6.12 0.82 -6.48
CA THR A 91 -7.36 1.12 -7.20
C THR A 91 -7.88 2.51 -6.85
N ALA A 92 -7.85 2.93 -5.57
CA ALA A 92 -8.28 4.27 -5.18
C ALA A 92 -7.43 5.38 -5.84
N ILE A 93 -6.11 5.22 -5.91
CA ILE A 93 -5.23 6.17 -6.61
C ILE A 93 -5.56 6.21 -8.11
N LEU A 94 -5.71 5.05 -8.75
CA LEU A 94 -6.03 4.96 -10.17
C LEU A 94 -7.45 5.43 -10.50
N ASP A 95 -8.39 5.35 -9.57
CA ASP A 95 -9.74 5.87 -9.76
C ASP A 95 -9.85 7.36 -9.42
N GLY A 96 -8.80 7.96 -8.84
CA GLY A 96 -8.80 9.34 -8.39
C GLY A 96 -9.57 9.58 -7.09
N ARG A 97 -9.91 8.54 -6.32
CA ARG A 97 -10.66 8.64 -5.05
C ARG A 97 -9.77 9.14 -3.91
N VAL A 98 -9.27 10.38 -4.04
CA VAL A 98 -8.23 10.95 -3.18
C VAL A 98 -8.63 11.06 -1.71
N ASP A 99 -9.93 11.25 -1.45
CA ASP A 99 -10.56 11.31 -0.13
C ASP A 99 -10.48 9.97 0.64
N GLN A 100 -10.52 8.84 -0.08
CA GLN A 100 -10.51 7.51 0.52
C GLN A 100 -9.10 6.97 0.79
N ILE A 101 -8.09 7.46 0.08
CA ILE A 101 -6.73 6.92 0.12
C ILE A 101 -6.16 6.90 1.57
N PRO A 102 -6.26 7.96 2.39
CA PRO A 102 -5.72 7.95 3.75
C PRO A 102 -6.32 6.87 4.65
N VAL A 103 -7.61 6.60 4.52
CA VAL A 103 -8.30 5.56 5.30
C VAL A 103 -7.86 4.17 4.84
N LEU A 104 -7.77 3.96 3.52
CA LEU A 104 -7.38 2.67 2.96
C LEU A 104 -5.95 2.27 3.32
N ILE A 105 -4.98 3.20 3.25
CA ILE A 105 -3.59 2.88 3.61
C ILE A 105 -3.43 2.62 5.12
N LYS A 106 -4.24 3.26 5.97
CA LYS A 106 -4.27 3.00 7.42
C LYS A 106 -4.82 1.59 7.71
N ALA A 107 -5.87 1.16 7.01
CA ALA A 107 -6.38 -0.20 7.12
C ALA A 107 -5.36 -1.26 6.64
N ALA A 108 -4.61 -0.96 5.57
CA ALA A 108 -3.51 -1.80 5.10
C ALA A 108 -2.38 -1.90 6.14
N TYR A 109 -2.04 -0.78 6.81
CA TYR A 109 -1.06 -0.77 7.89
C TYR A 109 -1.49 -1.64 9.09
N GLU A 110 -2.74 -1.50 9.54
CA GLU A 110 -3.28 -2.30 10.63
C GLU A 110 -3.24 -3.81 10.32
N THR A 111 -3.54 -4.18 9.08
CA THR A 111 -3.47 -5.57 8.60
C THR A 111 -2.05 -6.14 8.70
N ILE A 112 -1.03 -5.35 8.36
CA ILE A 112 0.38 -5.76 8.48
C ILE A 112 0.77 -5.96 9.94
N VAL A 113 0.44 -5.01 10.82
CA VAL A 113 0.76 -5.09 12.25
C VAL A 113 0.06 -6.29 12.90
N GLU A 114 -1.20 -6.55 12.54
CA GLU A 114 -1.95 -7.72 12.99
C GLU A 114 -1.26 -9.02 12.58
N HIS A 115 -0.85 -9.13 11.30
CA HIS A 115 -0.14 -10.28 10.76
C HIS A 115 1.20 -10.53 11.47
N PHE A 116 2.04 -9.50 11.63
CA PHE A 116 3.32 -9.63 12.33
C PHE A 116 3.13 -10.05 13.79
N SER A 117 2.10 -9.52 14.47
CA SER A 117 1.77 -9.94 15.83
C SER A 117 1.37 -11.42 15.91
N ILE A 118 0.68 -11.96 14.90
CA ILE A 118 0.33 -13.38 14.81
C ILE A 118 1.61 -14.22 14.72
N GLU A 119 2.52 -13.89 13.82
CA GLU A 119 3.75 -14.63 13.63
C GLU A 119 4.63 -14.61 14.87
N GLU A 120 4.84 -13.44 15.48
CA GLU A 120 5.66 -13.29 16.68
C GLU A 120 5.11 -14.10 17.87
N LYS A 121 3.78 -14.13 18.05
CA LYS A 121 3.14 -14.98 19.06
C LYS A 121 3.40 -16.45 18.79
N LEU A 122 3.27 -16.90 17.53
CA LEU A 122 3.56 -18.28 17.14
C LEU A 122 5.04 -18.62 17.33
N MET A 123 5.97 -17.71 17.00
CA MET A 123 7.40 -17.90 17.21
C MET A 123 7.74 -18.10 18.68
N ILE A 124 7.13 -17.32 19.58
CA ILE A 124 7.32 -17.47 21.02
C ILE A 124 6.72 -18.79 21.49
N LYS A 125 5.47 -19.08 21.12
CA LYS A 125 4.72 -20.27 21.56
C LYS A 125 5.41 -21.58 21.20
N TYR A 126 5.95 -21.68 19.98
CA TYR A 126 6.57 -22.90 19.48
C TYR A 126 8.10 -22.92 19.63
N ASN A 127 8.68 -21.93 20.33
CA ASN A 127 10.12 -21.80 20.57
C ASN A 127 10.95 -21.73 19.29
N TYR A 128 10.56 -20.87 18.34
CA TYR A 128 11.36 -20.59 17.16
C TYR A 128 12.77 -20.10 17.54
N PRO A 129 13.85 -20.53 16.86
CA PRO A 129 15.21 -20.22 17.26
C PRO A 129 15.43 -18.72 17.47
N ARG A 130 16.00 -18.35 18.62
CA ARG A 130 16.14 -16.95 19.05
C ARG A 130 16.83 -16.05 18.03
N ALA A 131 17.87 -16.56 17.36
CA ALA A 131 18.57 -15.80 16.32
C ALA A 131 17.64 -15.47 15.14
N LYS A 132 16.97 -16.48 14.59
CA LYS A 132 16.01 -16.32 13.49
C LYS A 132 14.83 -15.42 13.87
N ARG A 133 14.29 -15.57 15.08
CA ARG A 133 13.22 -14.70 15.60
C ARG A 133 13.65 -13.23 15.69
N ARG A 134 14.91 -12.95 16.03
CA ARG A 134 15.42 -11.58 16.07
C ARG A 134 15.48 -11.00 14.66
N ASP A 135 16.09 -11.74 13.73
CA ASP A 135 16.29 -11.30 12.36
C ASP A 135 14.90 -11.06 11.69
N HIS A 136 13.93 -11.95 11.91
CA HIS A 136 12.54 -11.81 11.44
C HIS A 136 11.84 -10.56 12.02
N GLY A 137 12.05 -10.27 13.31
CA GLY A 137 11.51 -9.07 13.95
C GLY A 137 12.16 -7.77 13.48
N GLU A 138 13.42 -7.81 13.04
CA GLU A 138 14.08 -6.67 12.39
C GLU A 138 13.42 -6.38 11.03
N SER A 139 13.16 -7.42 10.23
CA SER A 139 12.40 -7.31 8.97
C SER A 139 11.00 -6.72 9.20
N HIS A 140 10.26 -7.18 10.22
CA HIS A 140 8.96 -6.59 10.60
C HIS A 140 9.06 -5.09 10.88
N ALA A 141 10.03 -4.68 11.69
CA ALA A 141 10.22 -3.28 12.05
C ALA A 141 10.55 -2.40 10.82
N GLU A 142 11.33 -2.92 9.87
CA GLU A 142 11.62 -2.25 8.61
C GLU A 142 10.34 -2.05 7.77
N PHE A 143 9.53 -3.10 7.63
CA PHE A 143 8.26 -3.03 6.91
C PHE A 143 7.29 -2.04 7.56
N GLU A 144 7.12 -2.07 8.87
CA GLU A 144 6.29 -1.10 9.57
C GLU A 144 6.75 0.35 9.32
N ASN A 145 8.06 0.59 9.31
CA ASN A 145 8.62 1.90 9.03
C ASN A 145 8.36 2.34 7.59
N ILE A 146 8.42 1.42 6.62
CA ILE A 146 8.03 1.70 5.23
C ILE A 146 6.55 2.10 5.19
N VAL A 147 5.66 1.32 5.80
CA VAL A 147 4.22 1.59 5.73
C VAL A 147 3.85 2.88 6.46
N LYS A 148 4.50 3.22 7.57
CA LYS A 148 4.35 4.55 8.21
C LYS A 148 4.66 5.70 7.25
N ARG A 149 5.70 5.57 6.42
CA ARG A 149 6.01 6.56 5.36
C ARG A 149 4.95 6.59 4.26
N LEU A 150 4.36 5.44 3.92
CA LEU A 150 3.23 5.38 2.98
C LEU A 150 1.99 6.10 3.53
N VAL A 151 1.67 5.89 4.80
CA VAL A 151 0.58 6.60 5.50
C VAL A 151 0.84 8.11 5.50
N GLN A 152 2.06 8.54 5.83
CA GLN A 152 2.44 9.95 5.77
C GLN A 152 2.31 10.52 4.36
N ALA A 153 2.76 9.79 3.32
CA ALA A 153 2.60 10.22 1.94
C ALA A 153 1.13 10.40 1.56
N ALA A 154 0.23 9.52 2.03
CA ALA A 154 -1.20 9.67 1.81
C ALA A 154 -1.78 10.92 2.52
N ASP A 155 -1.44 11.12 3.79
CA ASP A 155 -1.90 12.26 4.58
C ASP A 155 -1.40 13.60 4.00
N GLU A 156 -0.24 13.61 3.35
CA GLU A 156 0.33 14.78 2.64
C GLU A 156 -0.15 14.91 1.18
N GLY A 157 -1.05 14.04 0.72
CA GLY A 157 -1.54 14.02 -0.67
C GLY A 157 -0.47 13.62 -1.71
N ARG A 158 0.66 13.05 -1.30
CA ARG A 158 1.73 12.57 -2.19
C ARG A 158 1.38 11.22 -2.82
N PHE A 159 0.28 11.18 -3.56
CA PHE A 159 -0.31 9.95 -4.09
C PHE A 159 0.55 9.24 -5.12
N ILE A 160 1.33 9.98 -5.92
CA ILE A 160 2.28 9.38 -6.85
C ILE A 160 3.45 8.72 -6.12
N ASP A 161 3.99 9.37 -5.08
CA ASP A 161 5.02 8.78 -4.23
C ASP A 161 4.50 7.52 -3.55
N LEU A 162 3.27 7.57 -3.00
CA LEU A 162 2.57 6.43 -2.43
C LEU A 162 2.41 5.29 -3.45
N TYR A 163 1.98 5.59 -4.68
CA TYR A 163 1.83 4.60 -5.76
C TYR A 163 3.12 3.85 -6.06
N VAL A 164 4.23 4.57 -6.17
CA VAL A 164 5.53 3.98 -6.50
C VAL A 164 6.09 3.20 -5.30
N GLN A 165 6.06 3.78 -4.11
CA GLN A 165 6.66 3.18 -2.92
C GLN A 165 5.87 1.96 -2.44
N GLN A 166 4.54 1.97 -2.52
CA GLN A 166 3.75 0.79 -2.15
C GLN A 166 4.04 -0.40 -3.09
N TYR A 167 4.29 -0.15 -4.38
CA TYR A 167 4.66 -1.21 -5.31
C TYR A 167 6.00 -1.84 -4.94
N GLN A 168 6.99 -1.00 -4.61
CA GLN A 168 8.29 -1.48 -4.14
C GLN A 168 8.15 -2.28 -2.84
N PHE A 169 7.36 -1.77 -1.88
CA PHE A 169 7.04 -2.46 -0.64
C PHE A 169 6.49 -3.87 -0.91
N LEU A 170 5.50 -4.01 -1.80
CA LEU A 170 4.88 -5.31 -2.11
C LEU A 170 5.85 -6.30 -2.75
N LEU A 171 6.77 -5.84 -3.60
CA LEU A 171 7.79 -6.70 -4.19
C LEU A 171 8.76 -7.21 -3.12
N THR A 172 9.24 -6.32 -2.24
CA THR A 172 10.13 -6.69 -1.14
C THR A 172 9.43 -7.61 -0.14
N TYR A 173 8.18 -7.30 0.20
CA TYR A 173 7.38 -8.13 1.10
C TYR A 173 7.11 -9.51 0.51
N LEU A 174 6.83 -9.61 -0.79
CA LEU A 174 6.66 -10.92 -1.45
C LEU A 174 7.94 -11.75 -1.40
N ASP A 175 9.11 -11.15 -1.62
CA ASP A 175 10.39 -11.86 -1.47
C ASP A 175 10.60 -12.36 -0.05
N TYR A 176 10.31 -11.50 0.94
CA TYR A 176 10.35 -11.84 2.35
C TYR A 176 9.44 -13.02 2.72
N MET A 177 8.14 -12.98 2.34
CA MET A 177 7.21 -14.08 2.60
C MET A 177 7.70 -15.40 2.04
N LEU A 178 8.22 -15.38 0.81
CA LEU A 178 8.67 -16.58 0.10
C LEU A 178 9.99 -17.13 0.65
N LYS A 179 10.65 -16.39 1.55
CA LYS A 179 11.93 -16.74 2.16
C LYS A 179 11.80 -16.95 3.68
N GLU A 180 11.56 -15.89 4.43
CA GLU A 180 11.53 -15.91 5.90
C GLU A 180 10.25 -16.53 6.45
N ASP A 181 9.06 -16.10 5.99
CA ASP A 181 7.79 -16.71 6.45
C ASP A 181 7.68 -18.17 6.01
N LYS A 182 8.23 -18.51 4.85
CA LYS A 182 8.30 -19.90 4.38
C LYS A 182 9.23 -20.77 5.23
N GLU A 183 10.37 -20.23 5.66
CA GLU A 183 11.27 -20.91 6.59
C GLU A 183 10.59 -21.10 7.96
N PHE A 184 9.91 -20.07 8.45
CA PHE A 184 9.15 -20.14 9.70
C PHE A 184 7.97 -21.12 9.59
N SER A 185 7.26 -21.13 8.47
CA SER A 185 6.14 -22.06 8.22
C SER A 185 6.60 -23.51 8.16
N ALA A 186 7.76 -23.79 7.56
CA ALA A 186 8.35 -25.13 7.59
C ALA A 186 8.61 -25.61 9.03
N PHE A 187 9.13 -24.71 9.89
CA PHE A 187 9.28 -25.00 11.31
C PHE A 187 7.93 -25.25 12.01
N LEU A 188 6.90 -24.43 11.73
CA LEU A 188 5.57 -24.61 12.31
C LEU A 188 4.92 -25.93 11.89
N LEU A 189 5.06 -26.35 10.63
CA LEU A 189 4.54 -27.62 10.14
C LEU A 189 5.09 -28.81 10.94
N GLU A 190 6.37 -28.79 11.31
CA GLU A 190 6.98 -29.81 12.17
C GLU A 190 6.45 -29.79 13.62
N LYS A 191 6.01 -28.61 14.12
CA LYS A 191 5.58 -28.42 15.51
C LYS A 191 4.09 -28.61 15.74
N CYS A 192 3.26 -28.13 14.82
CA CYS A 192 1.79 -28.10 14.96
C CYS A 192 1.04 -28.53 13.69
N GLY A 193 1.73 -28.92 12.63
CA GLY A 193 1.09 -29.21 11.34
C GLY A 193 0.39 -27.98 10.77
N VAL A 194 -0.74 -28.18 10.09
CA VAL A 194 -1.50 -27.09 9.45
C VAL A 194 -2.46 -26.36 10.40
N ASN A 195 -2.67 -26.85 11.62
CA ASN A 195 -3.67 -26.31 12.55
C ASN A 195 -3.04 -25.50 13.69
N CYS A 196 -1.97 -24.76 13.39
CA CYS A 196 -1.31 -23.88 14.37
C CYS A 196 -2.29 -22.80 14.83
N THR A 197 -2.51 -22.71 16.14
CA THR A 197 -3.36 -21.69 16.75
C THR A 197 -2.48 -20.65 17.42
N VAL A 198 -2.87 -19.38 17.32
CA VAL A 198 -2.27 -18.27 18.06
C VAL A 198 -2.63 -18.42 19.52
#